data_AF-A0A2C6CTG4-F1
#
_entry.id   AF-A0A2C6CTG4-F1
#
_cell.length_a   1.000
_cell.length_b   1.000
_cell.length_c   1.000
_cell.angle_alpha   90.00
_cell.angle_beta   90.00
_cell.angle_gamma   90.00
#
_symmetry.space_group_name_H-M   'P 1'
#
loop_
_entity.id
_entity.type
_entity.pdbx_description
1 polymer ?
#
loop_
_entity_poly.entity_id
_entity_poly.type
_entity_poly.pdbx_seq_one_letter_code
_entity_poly.pdbx_strand_id
1 'polypeptide(L)'
;MKIIRFSLLLFSLLTLNFLSTQTPAESRTSSSSKYAANQPIGNEKAAALDAVFDEMPVSMLKVHAMSASQEGDEYLIEGRKIAGDYLDLFPAKYRRFGRRTDTDVYAGAAVPTAGDVMYVVRFVRDDEERIELFKLVGETMRHQQTLAMYSCRNGNCKEVISYLTDIDMDGVPDIARLYRQMDKNNNLRKSGRQIFIMNDDGKYKRSKNYDLDPTMRNTFQF
;
A
#
# COMPACT_ATOMS: atom_id res chain seq x y z
N MET A 1 12.38 -34.36 -80.22
CA MET A 1 13.43 -33.47 -79.67
C MET A 1 12.76 -32.46 -78.75
N LYS A 2 13.24 -32.07 -77.57
CA LYS A 2 14.22 -32.55 -76.59
C LYS A 2 14.01 -31.62 -75.36
N ILE A 3 13.89 -32.20 -74.17
CA ILE A 3 14.55 -31.79 -72.90
C ILE A 3 14.13 -30.41 -72.31
N ILE A 4 13.27 -30.36 -71.28
CA ILE A 4 13.57 -30.28 -69.82
C ILE A 4 14.46 -29.07 -69.43
N ARG A 5 14.00 -28.24 -68.49
CA ARG A 5 14.66 -27.86 -67.21
C ARG A 5 13.90 -26.70 -66.55
N PHE A 6 13.24 -26.94 -65.43
CA PHE A 6 13.78 -26.78 -64.06
C PHE A 6 14.16 -25.32 -63.76
N SER A 7 13.25 -24.61 -63.10
CA SER A 7 13.64 -23.55 -62.16
C SER A 7 12.74 -23.64 -60.93
N LEU A 8 12.81 -24.81 -60.28
CA LEU A 8 12.65 -24.95 -58.84
C LEU A 8 13.84 -24.25 -58.17
N LEU A 9 13.66 -23.80 -56.93
CA LEU A 9 14.62 -23.15 -56.02
C LEU A 9 14.69 -21.62 -56.13
N LEU A 10 13.85 -20.92 -55.37
CA LEU A 10 14.33 -20.11 -54.22
C LEU A 10 13.19 -19.44 -53.41
N PHE A 11 12.06 -20.13 -53.14
CA PHE A 11 11.17 -19.70 -52.04
C PHE A 11 11.55 -20.49 -50.79
N SER A 12 12.81 -20.29 -50.37
CA SER A 12 13.34 -20.81 -49.12
C SER A 12 12.71 -20.03 -47.99
N LEU A 13 11.76 -20.68 -47.31
CA LEU A 13 11.54 -20.65 -45.87
C LEU A 13 12.09 -19.40 -45.17
N LEU A 14 11.25 -18.38 -45.02
CA LEU A 14 11.31 -17.51 -43.85
C LEU A 14 10.04 -17.70 -43.03
N THR A 15 9.82 -18.94 -42.57
CA THR A 15 8.98 -19.20 -41.42
C THR A 15 9.69 -18.60 -40.21
N LEU A 16 9.40 -17.34 -39.91
CA LEU A 16 9.63 -16.77 -38.59
C LEU A 16 8.79 -17.59 -37.62
N ASN A 17 9.41 -18.64 -37.09
CA ASN A 17 9.04 -19.20 -35.81
C ASN A 17 9.25 -18.08 -34.79
N PHE A 18 8.21 -17.28 -34.57
CA PHE A 18 8.03 -16.67 -33.27
C PHE A 18 7.87 -17.83 -32.30
N LEU A 19 9.00 -18.29 -31.76
CA LEU A 19 9.01 -18.90 -30.44
C LEU A 19 8.43 -17.82 -29.53
N SER A 20 7.14 -17.92 -29.26
CA SER A 20 6.57 -17.44 -28.02
C SER A 20 7.27 -18.24 -26.94
N THR A 21 8.43 -17.75 -26.51
CA THR A 21 8.97 -18.05 -25.20
C THR A 21 7.88 -17.58 -24.25
N GLN A 22 6.98 -18.48 -23.90
CA GLN A 22 6.22 -18.37 -22.68
C GLN A 22 7.29 -18.47 -21.61
N THR A 23 7.87 -17.31 -21.26
CA THR A 23 8.49 -17.14 -19.96
C THR A 23 7.44 -17.70 -19.00
N PRO A 24 7.72 -18.78 -18.27
CA PRO A 24 6.85 -19.15 -17.17
C PRO A 24 6.61 -17.85 -16.42
N ALA A 25 5.34 -17.51 -16.18
CA ALA A 25 5.05 -16.49 -15.19
C ALA A 25 5.90 -16.87 -14.00
N GLU A 26 6.86 -16.00 -13.68
CA GLU A 26 7.79 -16.23 -12.59
C GLU A 26 6.89 -16.24 -11.36
N SER A 27 6.40 -17.43 -11.02
CA SER A 27 5.89 -17.75 -9.71
C SER A 27 7.01 -17.27 -8.82
N ARG A 28 6.76 -16.14 -8.15
CA ARG A 28 7.64 -15.56 -7.16
C ARG A 28 7.99 -16.72 -6.24
N THR A 29 9.14 -17.33 -6.52
CA THR A 29 9.69 -18.37 -5.69
C THR A 29 10.18 -17.55 -4.52
N SER A 30 9.28 -17.41 -3.53
CA SER A 30 9.47 -16.80 -2.23
C SER A 30 10.89 -16.28 -2.09
N SER A 31 11.11 -15.04 -2.54
CA SER A 31 12.32 -14.33 -2.14
C SER A 31 12.33 -14.48 -0.63
N SER A 32 13.40 -15.04 -0.08
CA SER A 32 13.50 -15.38 1.34
C SER A 32 13.48 -14.09 2.17
N SER A 33 12.30 -13.49 2.27
CA SER A 33 11.96 -12.53 3.28
C SER A 33 12.14 -13.28 4.59
N LYS A 34 12.83 -12.67 5.55
CA LYS A 34 12.89 -13.16 6.94
C LYS A 34 11.49 -13.31 7.58
N TYR A 35 10.45 -12.89 6.86
CA TYR A 35 9.07 -12.71 7.26
C TYR A 35 8.15 -13.39 6.26
N ALA A 36 8.20 -14.72 6.17
CA ALA A 36 7.21 -15.47 5.40
C ALA A 36 5.83 -15.30 6.04
N ALA A 37 4.81 -14.94 5.25
CA ALA A 37 3.44 -14.84 5.73
C ALA A 37 2.93 -16.22 6.18
N ASN A 38 2.44 -16.33 7.41
CA ASN A 38 1.97 -17.60 7.97
C ASN A 38 0.51 -17.92 7.63
N GLN A 39 -0.21 -17.02 6.97
CA GLN A 39 -1.62 -17.20 6.62
C GLN A 39 -1.78 -17.45 5.12
N PRO A 40 -2.42 -18.57 4.71
CA PRO A 40 -2.66 -18.84 3.30
C PRO A 40 -3.65 -17.82 2.72
N ILE A 41 -3.34 -17.33 1.52
CA ILE A 41 -4.25 -16.50 0.73
C ILE A 41 -5.42 -17.39 0.27
N GLY A 42 -6.65 -16.95 0.57
CA GLY A 42 -7.83 -17.83 0.54
C GLY A 42 -8.36 -18.17 -0.85
N ASN A 43 -8.15 -17.31 -1.85
CA ASN A 43 -8.59 -17.56 -3.23
C ASN A 43 -7.74 -16.81 -4.28
N GLU A 44 -7.99 -17.13 -5.55
CA GLU A 44 -7.28 -16.55 -6.71
C GLU A 44 -7.43 -15.02 -6.77
N LYS A 45 -8.60 -14.48 -6.45
CA LYS A 45 -8.84 -13.02 -6.48
C LYS A 45 -8.03 -12.29 -5.41
N ALA A 46 -7.92 -12.87 -4.22
CA ALA A 46 -7.11 -12.35 -3.13
C ALA A 46 -5.60 -12.44 -3.46
N ALA A 47 -5.17 -13.50 -4.13
CA ALA A 47 -3.78 -13.65 -4.59
C ALA A 47 -3.46 -12.66 -5.72
N ALA A 48 -4.40 -12.43 -6.63
CA ALA A 48 -4.27 -11.43 -7.67
C ALA A 48 -4.18 -10.01 -7.09
N LEU A 49 -4.98 -9.70 -6.05
CA LEU A 49 -4.88 -8.42 -5.33
C LEU A 49 -3.51 -8.27 -4.64
N ASP A 50 -3.02 -9.28 -3.93
CA ASP A 50 -1.70 -9.29 -3.29
C ASP A 50 -0.58 -8.94 -4.28
N ALA A 51 -0.61 -9.55 -5.47
CA ALA A 51 0.38 -9.30 -6.52
C ALA A 51 0.38 -7.84 -7.07
N VAL A 52 -0.67 -7.05 -6.80
CA VAL A 52 -0.73 -5.62 -7.14
C VAL A 52 0.14 -4.76 -6.21
N PHE A 53 0.52 -5.27 -5.04
CA PHE A 53 1.36 -4.53 -4.10
C PHE A 53 2.85 -4.76 -4.38
N ASP A 54 3.61 -3.69 -4.27
CA ASP A 54 5.07 -3.75 -4.25
C ASP A 54 5.54 -3.92 -2.81
N GLU A 55 6.48 -4.84 -2.60
CA GLU A 55 7.02 -5.11 -1.28
C GLU A 55 7.91 -3.94 -0.83
N MET A 56 7.72 -3.47 0.40
CA MET A 56 8.51 -2.42 0.99
C MET A 56 8.98 -2.85 2.39
N PRO A 57 10.29 -3.06 2.60
CA PRO A 57 10.80 -3.32 3.93
C PRO A 57 10.67 -2.06 4.78
N VAL A 58 10.35 -2.22 6.07
CA VAL A 58 10.21 -1.08 6.98
C VAL A 58 11.45 -0.92 7.82
N SER A 59 12.21 0.14 7.56
CA SER A 59 13.07 0.77 8.56
C SER A 59 12.66 2.24 8.65
N MET A 60 11.64 2.52 9.48
CA MET A 60 11.04 3.86 9.66
C MET A 60 10.44 4.47 8.37
N LEU A 61 9.29 3.96 7.95
CA LEU A 61 8.54 4.49 6.81
C LEU A 61 7.66 5.67 7.24
N LYS A 62 7.97 6.89 6.78
CA LYS A 62 7.05 8.04 6.89
C LYS A 62 5.92 7.88 5.87
N VAL A 63 4.68 8.00 6.33
CA VAL A 63 3.47 7.89 5.53
C VAL A 63 2.70 9.19 5.63
N HIS A 64 2.46 9.81 4.48
CA HIS A 64 1.83 11.11 4.37
C HIS A 64 0.80 11.12 3.25
N ALA A 65 -0.32 11.80 3.47
CA ALA A 65 -1.37 11.98 2.47
C ALA A 65 -1.19 13.38 1.88
N MET A 66 -1.16 13.51 0.55
CA MET A 66 -0.86 14.79 -0.07
C MET A 66 -1.89 15.86 0.31
N SER A 67 -1.37 17.03 0.69
CA SER A 67 -2.09 18.27 0.51
C SER A 67 -1.70 18.86 -0.86
N ALA A 68 -2.59 19.62 -1.49
CA ALA A 68 -2.27 20.34 -2.74
C ALA A 68 -1.04 21.27 -2.62
N SER A 69 -0.58 21.55 -1.39
CA SER A 69 0.58 22.39 -1.08
C SER A 69 1.90 21.63 -0.88
N GLN A 70 1.95 20.30 -1.06
CA GLN A 70 3.14 19.46 -0.79
C GLN A 70 3.55 18.57 -1.97
N GLU A 71 3.32 19.03 -3.21
CA GLU A 71 3.90 18.37 -4.39
C GLU A 71 5.43 18.33 -4.29
N GLY A 72 6.02 17.13 -4.34
CA GLY A 72 7.47 16.91 -4.37
C GLY A 72 8.09 16.23 -3.14
N ASP A 73 7.30 15.85 -2.13
CA ASP A 73 7.83 15.11 -0.97
C ASP A 73 8.24 13.67 -1.35
N GLU A 74 9.47 13.28 -1.02
CA GLU A 74 10.10 11.96 -1.29
C GLU A 74 9.40 10.77 -0.60
N TYR A 75 8.37 11.03 0.21
CA TYR A 75 7.71 10.05 1.07
C TYR A 75 6.29 9.70 0.60
N LEU A 76 5.96 10.02 -0.65
CA LEU A 76 4.67 9.69 -1.24
C LEU A 76 4.61 8.20 -1.59
N ILE A 77 3.58 7.53 -1.08
CA ILE A 77 3.23 6.18 -1.49
C ILE A 77 2.30 6.29 -2.70
N GLU A 78 2.85 6.27 -3.91
CA GLU A 78 2.07 6.40 -5.14
C GLU A 78 1.16 5.18 -5.36
N GLY A 79 1.77 4.00 -5.42
CA GLY A 79 1.10 2.71 -5.60
C GLY A 79 0.53 2.47 -7.00
N ARG A 80 0.01 1.25 -7.20
CA ARG A 80 -0.65 0.83 -8.45
C ARG A 80 -2.17 0.89 -8.30
N LYS A 81 -2.90 1.38 -9.33
CA LYS A 81 -4.36 1.49 -9.25
C LYS A 81 -5.01 0.13 -9.02
N ILE A 82 -5.87 0.03 -8.01
CA ILE A 82 -6.67 -1.15 -7.69
C ILE A 82 -7.91 -1.16 -8.58
N ALA A 83 -8.10 -2.26 -9.32
CA ALA A 83 -9.31 -2.46 -10.10
C ALA A 83 -10.55 -2.54 -9.20
N GLY A 84 -11.68 -2.00 -9.67
CA GLY A 84 -12.89 -1.82 -8.85
C GLY A 84 -13.51 -3.11 -8.34
N ASP A 85 -13.29 -4.23 -9.01
CA ASP A 85 -13.74 -5.56 -8.59
C ASP A 85 -13.00 -6.05 -7.33
N TYR A 86 -11.72 -5.72 -7.14
CA TYR A 86 -11.00 -6.05 -5.91
C TYR A 86 -11.55 -5.33 -4.68
N LEU A 87 -12.29 -4.23 -4.84
CA LEU A 87 -12.92 -3.52 -3.72
C LEU A 87 -13.94 -4.40 -2.95
N ASP A 88 -14.39 -5.52 -3.53
CA ASP A 88 -15.25 -6.49 -2.85
C ASP A 88 -14.56 -7.22 -1.70
N LEU A 89 -13.24 -7.32 -1.74
CA LEU A 89 -12.42 -7.90 -0.67
C LEU A 89 -12.33 -6.95 0.54
N PHE A 90 -12.68 -5.67 0.38
CA PHE A 90 -12.56 -4.66 1.43
C PHE A 90 -13.80 -4.58 2.34
N PRO A 91 -13.64 -4.11 3.59
CA PRO A 91 -14.77 -3.87 4.48
C PRO A 91 -15.76 -2.87 3.86
N ALA A 92 -17.06 -3.05 4.14
CA ALA A 92 -18.13 -2.29 3.49
C ALA A 92 -17.95 -0.77 3.54
N LYS A 93 -17.33 -0.22 4.59
CA LYS A 93 -16.98 1.21 4.69
C LYS A 93 -16.03 1.64 3.56
N TYR A 94 -14.94 0.92 3.37
CA TYR A 94 -13.90 1.25 2.38
C TYR A 94 -14.33 0.88 0.97
N ARG A 95 -15.07 -0.21 0.80
CA ARG A 95 -15.72 -0.54 -0.47
C ARG A 95 -16.65 0.58 -0.94
N ARG A 96 -17.52 1.09 -0.06
CA ARG A 96 -18.40 2.24 -0.38
C ARG A 96 -17.62 3.51 -0.68
N PHE A 97 -16.52 3.75 0.03
CA PHE A 97 -15.67 4.92 -0.20
C PHE A 97 -14.96 4.84 -1.57
N GLY A 98 -14.34 3.71 -1.86
CA GLY A 98 -13.62 3.45 -3.12
C GLY A 98 -14.52 3.33 -4.36
N ARG A 99 -15.81 3.03 -4.19
CA ARG A 99 -16.78 2.98 -5.30
C ARG A 99 -17.43 4.33 -5.64
N ARG A 100 -17.06 5.41 -4.95
CA ARG A 100 -17.54 6.74 -5.36
C ARG A 100 -16.86 7.12 -6.68
N THR A 101 -17.59 7.86 -7.52
CA THR A 101 -17.14 8.23 -8.87
C THR A 101 -15.90 9.12 -8.88
N ASP A 102 -15.63 9.79 -7.75
CA ASP A 102 -14.53 10.72 -7.54
C ASP A 102 -13.40 10.10 -6.69
N THR A 103 -13.42 8.78 -6.44
CA THR A 103 -12.38 8.11 -5.66
C THR A 103 -11.53 7.21 -6.53
N ASP A 104 -10.21 7.45 -6.52
CA ASP A 104 -9.22 6.48 -6.98
C ASP A 104 -8.64 5.71 -5.79
N VAL A 105 -8.36 4.42 -6.00
CA VAL A 105 -7.81 3.52 -4.98
C VAL A 105 -6.52 2.91 -5.51
N TYR A 106 -5.45 2.95 -4.72
CA TYR A 106 -4.12 2.49 -5.08
C TYR A 106 -3.57 1.51 -4.04
N ALA A 107 -2.95 0.44 -4.54
CA ALA A 107 -2.15 -0.51 -3.78
C ALA A 107 -0.79 0.13 -3.56
N GLY A 108 -0.60 0.70 -2.38
CA GLY A 108 0.58 1.48 -2.03
C GLY A 108 1.81 0.61 -1.78
N ALA A 109 1.73 -0.26 -0.78
CA ALA A 109 2.84 -1.15 -0.42
C ALA A 109 2.35 -2.40 0.31
N ALA A 110 3.05 -3.53 0.10
CA ALA A 110 3.00 -4.70 0.98
C ALA A 110 4.18 -4.60 1.95
N VAL A 111 3.89 -4.68 3.23
CA VAL A 111 4.83 -4.51 4.33
C VAL A 111 4.96 -5.86 5.04
N PRO A 112 6.01 -6.65 4.79
CA PRO A 112 6.25 -7.89 5.50
C PRO A 112 6.53 -7.62 6.98
N THR A 113 5.97 -8.45 7.85
CA THR A 113 6.12 -8.39 9.32
C THR A 113 6.40 -9.78 9.88
N ALA A 114 6.76 -9.91 11.16
CA ALA A 114 6.88 -11.19 11.84
C ALA A 114 5.64 -12.10 11.65
N GLY A 115 5.70 -12.97 10.64
CA GLY A 115 4.65 -13.94 10.31
C GLY A 115 3.47 -13.43 9.47
N ASP A 116 3.49 -12.19 8.94
CA ASP A 116 2.35 -11.65 8.19
C ASP A 116 2.73 -10.57 7.15
N VAL A 117 1.73 -10.04 6.43
CA VAL A 117 1.87 -8.92 5.51
C VAL A 117 0.79 -7.88 5.79
N MET A 118 1.23 -6.66 6.01
CA MET A 118 0.35 -5.49 6.12
C MET A 118 0.30 -4.77 4.78
N TYR A 119 -0.89 -4.35 4.36
CA TYR A 119 -1.12 -3.72 3.07
C TYR A 119 -1.49 -2.25 3.25
N VAL A 120 -0.70 -1.36 2.66
CA VAL A 120 -0.94 0.08 2.65
C VAL A 120 -1.77 0.41 1.42
N VAL A 121 -2.97 0.92 1.63
CA VAL A 121 -3.90 1.28 0.55
C VAL A 121 -4.21 2.76 0.62
N ARG A 122 -4.01 3.44 -0.52
CA ARG A 122 -4.25 4.86 -0.68
C ARG A 122 -5.59 5.08 -1.37
N PHE A 123 -6.43 5.94 -0.81
CA PHE A 123 -7.67 6.40 -1.38
C PHE A 123 -7.58 7.90 -1.63
N VAL A 124 -7.77 8.32 -2.87
CA VAL A 124 -7.62 9.71 -3.32
C VAL A 124 -8.98 10.20 -3.83
N ARG A 125 -9.44 11.33 -3.29
CA ARG A 125 -10.58 12.12 -3.76
C ARG A 125 -10.17 13.58 -3.84
N ASP A 126 -10.93 14.38 -4.59
CA ASP A 126 -10.68 15.82 -4.76
C ASP A 126 -10.49 16.59 -3.44
N ASP A 127 -11.22 16.22 -2.39
CA ASP A 127 -11.24 16.92 -1.09
C ASP A 127 -10.66 16.11 0.09
N GLU A 128 -10.24 14.87 -0.16
CA GLU A 128 -9.83 13.94 0.87
C GLU A 128 -8.89 12.88 0.33
N GLU A 129 -7.68 12.82 0.86
CA GLU A 129 -6.76 11.71 0.68
C GLU A 129 -6.63 10.94 2.00
N ARG A 130 -6.63 9.61 1.91
CA ARG A 130 -6.46 8.71 3.05
C ARG A 130 -5.49 7.60 2.70
N ILE A 131 -4.59 7.28 3.61
CA ILE A 131 -3.75 6.09 3.53
C ILE A 131 -4.12 5.20 4.72
N GLU A 132 -4.53 3.99 4.41
CA GLU A 132 -5.11 3.04 5.35
C GLU A 132 -4.28 1.75 5.35
N LEU A 133 -4.08 1.18 6.53
CA LEU A 133 -3.40 -0.09 6.73
C LEU A 133 -4.43 -1.21 6.83
N PHE A 134 -4.19 -2.28 6.09
CA PHE A 134 -5.00 -3.48 6.06
C PHE A 134 -4.16 -4.73 6.28
N LYS A 135 -4.85 -5.84 6.53
CA LYS A 135 -4.29 -7.19 6.57
C LYS A 135 -5.20 -8.10 5.75
N LEU A 136 -4.64 -8.88 4.84
CA LEU A 136 -5.40 -9.89 4.09
C LEU A 136 -5.53 -11.15 4.95
N VAL A 137 -6.76 -11.50 5.34
CA VAL A 137 -7.04 -12.69 6.14
C VAL A 137 -7.96 -13.61 5.34
N GLY A 138 -7.40 -14.72 4.86
CA GLY A 138 -8.06 -15.60 3.90
C GLY A 138 -8.38 -14.83 2.62
N GLU A 139 -9.67 -14.52 2.43
CA GLU A 139 -10.18 -13.86 1.22
C GLU A 139 -10.55 -12.40 1.45
N THR A 140 -10.35 -11.85 2.65
CA THR A 140 -10.89 -10.52 3.00
C THR A 140 -9.82 -9.61 3.59
N MET A 141 -9.86 -8.36 3.18
CA MET A 141 -9.07 -7.29 3.77
C MET A 141 -9.71 -6.86 5.09
N ARG A 142 -8.93 -6.88 6.16
CA ARG A 142 -9.29 -6.36 7.47
C ARG A 142 -8.57 -5.04 7.72
N HIS A 143 -9.33 -3.99 8.01
CA HIS A 143 -8.75 -2.70 8.34
C HIS A 143 -8.05 -2.75 9.70
N GLN A 144 -6.83 -2.24 9.75
CA GLN A 144 -6.00 -2.18 10.96
C GLN A 144 -5.95 -0.77 11.52
N GLN A 145 -5.61 0.22 10.68
CA GLN A 145 -5.41 1.59 11.15
C GLN A 145 -5.40 2.60 9.99
N THR A 146 -5.76 3.86 10.26
CA THR A 146 -5.51 4.97 9.31
C THR A 146 -4.10 5.51 9.49
N LEU A 147 -3.23 5.38 8.50
CA LEU A 147 -1.84 5.87 8.61
C LEU A 147 -1.77 7.36 8.36
N ALA A 148 -2.31 7.81 7.23
CA ALA A 148 -2.31 9.22 6.89
C ALA A 148 -3.68 9.67 6.39
N MET A 149 -3.94 10.96 6.52
CA MET A 149 -5.18 11.54 6.05
C MET A 149 -4.99 13.04 5.87
N TYR A 150 -5.42 13.58 4.74
CA TYR A 150 -5.61 15.00 4.55
C TYR A 150 -7.07 15.22 4.10
N SER A 151 -7.81 16.08 4.79
CA SER A 151 -9.18 16.41 4.40
C SER A 151 -9.53 17.82 4.84
N CYS A 152 -10.07 18.60 3.91
CA CYS A 152 -10.56 19.95 4.18
C CYS A 152 -12.06 20.03 3.91
N ARG A 153 -12.84 20.42 4.93
CA ARG A 153 -14.28 20.62 4.81
C ARG A 153 -14.71 21.93 5.46
N ASN A 154 -15.40 22.77 4.69
CA ASN A 154 -15.84 24.11 5.10
C ASN A 154 -14.68 24.97 5.65
N GLY A 155 -13.51 24.88 5.00
CA GLY A 155 -12.28 25.55 5.43
C GLY A 155 -11.57 24.91 6.62
N ASN A 156 -12.16 23.93 7.31
CA ASN A 156 -11.47 23.23 8.39
C ASN A 156 -10.69 22.05 7.81
N CYS A 157 -9.37 22.05 8.01
CA CYS A 157 -8.50 21.00 7.52
C CYS A 157 -8.04 20.10 8.65
N LYS A 158 -8.07 18.79 8.43
CA LYS A 158 -7.49 17.79 9.33
C LYS A 158 -6.41 17.05 8.59
N GLU A 159 -5.27 16.94 9.25
CA GLU A 159 -4.13 16.22 8.74
C GLU A 159 -3.63 15.19 9.75
N VAL A 160 -3.24 14.04 9.23
CA VAL A 160 -2.66 12.92 9.95
C VAL A 160 -1.46 12.44 9.14
N ILE A 161 -0.32 12.33 9.83
CA ILE A 161 0.92 11.75 9.31
C ILE A 161 1.29 10.60 10.24
N SER A 162 1.83 9.52 9.71
CA SER A 162 2.33 8.43 10.53
C SER A 162 3.73 8.01 10.14
N TYR A 163 4.45 7.44 11.09
CA TYR A 163 5.67 6.69 10.88
C TYR A 163 5.39 5.25 11.26
N LEU A 164 5.68 4.33 10.35
CA LEU A 164 5.70 2.90 10.60
C LEU A 164 7.11 2.49 10.99
N THR A 165 7.28 1.98 12.21
CA THR A 165 8.57 1.55 12.73
C THR A 165 8.35 0.54 13.84
N ASP A 166 9.29 -0.38 14.03
CA ASP A 166 9.28 -1.34 15.14
C ASP A 166 9.84 -0.66 16.40
N ILE A 167 8.98 -0.26 17.36
CA ILE A 167 9.39 0.52 18.55
C ILE A 167 9.78 -0.41 19.70
N ASP A 168 9.08 -1.53 19.87
CA ASP A 168 9.32 -2.49 20.94
C ASP A 168 10.18 -3.70 20.52
N MET A 169 10.67 -3.71 19.29
CA MET A 169 11.59 -4.69 18.71
C MET A 169 10.98 -6.09 18.55
N ASP A 170 9.66 -6.18 18.36
CA ASP A 170 8.93 -7.44 18.17
C ASP A 170 8.89 -7.92 16.70
N GLY A 171 9.41 -7.12 15.76
CA GLY A 171 9.40 -7.41 14.33
C GLY A 171 8.06 -7.08 13.64
N VAL A 172 7.16 -6.38 14.33
CA VAL A 172 5.89 -5.89 13.82
C VAL A 172 5.90 -4.35 13.85
N PRO A 173 5.52 -3.67 12.75
CA PRO A 173 5.53 -2.22 12.73
C PRO A 173 4.52 -1.59 13.70
N ASP A 174 4.99 -0.75 14.59
CA ASP A 174 4.22 0.20 15.37
C ASP A 174 3.95 1.49 14.59
N ILE A 175 3.03 2.30 15.13
CA ILE A 175 2.59 3.53 14.47
C ILE A 175 2.81 4.73 15.38
N ALA A 176 3.76 5.59 15.01
CA ALA A 176 3.87 6.93 15.57
C ALA A 176 3.08 7.92 14.70
N ARG A 177 1.98 8.44 15.24
CA ARG A 177 1.06 9.34 14.54
C ARG A 177 1.17 10.76 15.03
N LEU A 178 1.27 11.69 14.08
CA LEU A 178 1.10 13.13 14.26
C LEU A 178 -0.25 13.53 13.70
N TYR A 179 -0.98 14.40 14.39
CA TYR A 179 -2.21 14.97 13.85
C TYR A 179 -2.30 16.47 14.12
N ARG A 180 -2.87 17.20 13.17
CA ARG A 180 -3.20 18.62 13.31
C ARG A 180 -4.57 18.94 12.73
N GLN A 181 -5.23 19.94 13.31
CA GLN A 181 -6.49 20.49 12.85
C GLN A 181 -6.35 22.00 12.72
N MET A 182 -6.64 22.51 11.54
CA MET A 182 -6.60 23.93 11.20
C MET A 182 -8.03 24.41 10.95
N ASP A 183 -8.34 25.64 11.36
CA ASP A 183 -9.60 26.30 10.98
C ASP A 183 -9.50 26.95 9.58
N LYS A 184 -10.62 27.54 9.15
CA LYS A 184 -10.74 28.24 7.86
C LYS A 184 -9.78 29.42 7.65
N ASN A 185 -9.16 29.92 8.71
CA ASN A 185 -8.20 31.00 8.67
C ASN A 185 -6.76 30.48 8.81
N ASN A 186 -6.55 29.17 8.64
CA ASN A 186 -5.29 28.46 8.84
C ASN A 186 -4.73 28.55 10.27
N ASN A 187 -5.56 28.86 11.28
CA ASN A 187 -5.11 28.84 12.66
C ASN A 187 -5.10 27.41 13.19
N LEU A 188 -4.03 27.05 13.91
CA LEU A 188 -3.94 25.76 14.58
C LEU A 188 -4.95 25.67 15.73
N ARG A 189 -5.92 24.76 15.61
CA ARG A 189 -6.95 24.50 16.64
C ARG A 189 -6.52 23.39 17.58
N LYS A 190 -5.85 22.37 17.05
CA LYS A 190 -5.43 21.19 17.80
C LYS A 190 -4.27 20.52 17.11
N SER A 191 -3.29 20.07 17.88
CA SER A 191 -2.29 19.12 17.43
C SER A 191 -2.00 18.09 18.50
N GLY A 192 -1.34 17.00 18.11
CA GLY A 192 -0.82 16.05 19.09
C GLY A 192 -0.09 14.89 18.45
N ARG A 193 0.48 14.07 19.32
CA ARG A 193 1.20 12.83 18.98
C ARG A 193 0.51 11.64 19.64
N GLN A 194 0.51 10.50 18.97
CA GLN A 194 -0.05 9.25 19.46
C GLN A 194 0.84 8.09 19.03
N ILE A 195 1.09 7.15 19.94
CA ILE A 195 1.77 5.90 19.62
C ILE A 195 0.74 4.78 19.69
N PHE A 196 0.73 3.93 18.67
CA PHE A 196 -0.06 2.71 18.64
C PHE A 196 0.88 1.52 18.52
N ILE A 197 0.77 0.60 19.46
CA ILE A 197 1.52 -0.66 19.47
C ILE A 197 0.60 -1.78 19.00
N MET A 198 1.10 -2.72 18.20
CA MET A 198 0.34 -3.91 17.86
C MET A 198 0.30 -4.86 19.07
N ASN A 199 -0.88 -5.27 19.53
CA ASN A 199 -0.94 -6.34 20.53
C ASN A 199 -1.02 -7.72 19.86
N ASP A 200 -0.82 -8.76 20.66
CA ASP A 200 -0.98 -10.18 20.30
C ASP A 200 -2.34 -10.52 19.64
N ASP A 201 -3.39 -9.74 19.91
CA ASP A 201 -4.70 -9.90 19.28
C ASP A 201 -4.76 -9.37 17.82
N GLY A 202 -3.62 -8.91 17.31
CA GLY A 202 -3.43 -8.38 15.97
C GLY A 202 -4.05 -7.00 15.78
N LYS A 203 -4.31 -6.24 16.86
CA LYS A 203 -4.89 -4.90 16.79
C LYS A 203 -3.96 -3.85 17.37
N TYR A 204 -3.95 -2.70 16.73
CA TYR A 204 -3.26 -1.51 17.24
C TYR A 204 -3.99 -0.90 18.44
N LYS A 205 -3.28 -0.74 19.57
CA LYS A 205 -3.78 -0.05 20.75
C LYS A 205 -2.94 1.18 21.05
N ARG A 206 -3.62 2.28 21.34
CA ARG A 206 -2.95 3.52 21.75
C ARG A 206 -2.21 3.28 23.06
N SER A 207 -0.89 3.47 23.05
CA SER A 207 -0.11 3.46 24.29
C SER A 207 -0.33 4.75 25.08
N LYS A 208 -0.44 4.60 26.40
CA LYS A 208 -0.45 5.71 27.37
C LYS A 208 0.92 5.93 28.01
N ASN A 209 1.82 4.94 27.88
CA ASN A 209 3.04 4.84 28.69
C ASN A 209 4.31 5.13 27.88
N TYR A 210 4.22 5.17 26.54
CA TYR A 210 5.33 5.63 25.72
C TYR A 210 5.37 7.15 25.74
N ASP A 211 6.08 7.68 26.74
CA ASP A 211 6.74 8.96 26.58
C ASP A 211 7.85 8.70 25.55
N LEU A 212 7.63 9.12 24.30
CA LEU A 212 8.58 8.93 23.21
C LEU A 212 9.98 9.24 23.73
N ASP A 213 10.92 8.31 23.54
CA ASP A 213 12.34 8.55 23.80
C ASP A 213 12.70 9.95 23.27
N PRO A 214 13.40 10.80 24.04
CA PRO A 214 13.81 12.13 23.57
C PRO A 214 14.43 12.13 22.16
N THR A 215 15.14 11.07 21.78
CA THR A 215 15.68 10.88 20.42
C THR A 215 14.55 10.76 19.38
N MET A 216 13.52 9.97 19.65
CA MET A 216 12.35 9.82 18.80
C MET A 216 11.43 11.06 18.77
N ARG A 217 11.41 11.89 19.83
CA ARG A 217 10.65 13.16 19.81
C ARG A 217 11.16 14.12 18.74
N ASN A 218 12.47 14.13 18.49
CA ASN A 218 13.08 14.97 17.47
C ASN A 218 12.89 14.40 16.06
N THR A 219 12.74 13.08 15.94
CA THR A 219 12.52 12.38 14.66
C THR A 219 11.11 12.58 14.09
N PHE A 220 10.10 12.68 14.96
CA PHE A 220 8.69 12.79 14.54
C PHE A 220 8.19 14.24 14.56
N GLN A 221 8.39 14.93 13.44
CA GLN A 221 7.95 16.30 13.21
C GLN A 221 7.05 16.40 11.98
N PHE A 222 6.21 17.44 11.94
CA PHE A 222 5.46 17.80 10.74
C PHE A 222 6.41 18.29 9.67
#